data_AF-Q96AY3-F1
#
_entry.id   AF-Q96AY3-F1
#
_cell.length_a   1.000
_cell.length_b   1.000
_cell.length_c   1.000
_cell.angle_alpha   90.00
_cell.angle_beta   90.00
_cell.angle_gamma   90.00
#
_symmetry.space_group_name_H-M   'P 1'
#
loop_
_entity.id
_entity.type
_entity.pdbx_description
1 polymer ?
#
loop_
_entity_poly.entity_id
_entity_poly.type
_entity_poly.pdbx_seq_one_letter_code
_entity_poly.pdbx_strand_id
1 'polypeptide(L)'
;MFPAGPPSHSLLRLPLLQLLLLVVQAVGRGLGRASPAGGPLEDVVIERYHIPRACPREVQMGDFVRYHYNGTFEDGKKFDSSYDRNTLVAIVVGVGRLITGMDRGLMGMCVNERRRLIVPPHLGYGSIGLAGLIPPDATLYFDVVLLDVWNKEDTVQVSTLLRPPHCPRMVQDGDFVRYHYNGTLLDGTSFDTSYSKGGTYDTYVGSGWLIKGMDQGLLGMCPGERRKIIIPPFLAYGEKGYGTVIPPQASLVFHVLLIDVHNPKDAVQLETLELPPGCVRRAGAGDFMRYHYNGSLMDGTLFDSSYSRNHTYNTYIGQGYIIPGMDQGLQGACMGERRRITIPPHLAYGENGTGDKIPGSAVLIFNVHVIDFHNPADVVEIRTLSRPSETCNETTKLGDFVRYHYNCSLLDGTQLFTSHDYGAPQEATLGANKVIEGLDTGLQGMCVGERRQLIVPPHLAHGESGARGVPGSAVLLFEVELVSREDGLPTGYLFVWHKDPPANLFEDMDLNKDGEVPPEEFSTFIKAQVSEGKGRLMPGQDPEKTIGDMFQNQDRNQDGKITVDELKLKSDEDEERVHEEL
;
A
#
# COMPACT_ATOMS: atom_id res chain seq x y z
N MET A 1 7.71 22.57 -18.14
CA MET A 1 7.09 23.58 -17.26
C MET A 1 6.41 24.60 -18.16
N PHE A 2 5.13 24.41 -18.47
CA PHE A 2 4.35 25.46 -19.14
C PHE A 2 3.82 26.37 -18.02
N PRO A 3 4.11 27.68 -18.02
CA PRO A 3 3.52 28.59 -17.07
C PRO A 3 2.01 28.62 -17.30
N ALA A 4 1.26 28.20 -16.30
CA ALA A 4 -0.17 28.48 -16.23
C ALA A 4 -0.36 29.98 -15.99
N GLY A 5 -1.20 30.60 -16.80
CA GLY A 5 -1.62 31.99 -16.62
C GLY A 5 -1.46 32.82 -17.89
N PRO A 6 -2.57 33.38 -18.44
CA PRO A 6 -2.45 34.38 -19.49
C PRO A 6 -1.99 35.70 -18.88
N PRO A 7 -0.94 36.37 -19.41
CA PRO A 7 -0.65 37.75 -19.05
C PRO A 7 -1.70 38.69 -19.67
N SER A 8 -2.07 39.67 -18.86
CA SER A 8 -2.98 40.78 -19.12
C SER A 8 -2.68 41.59 -20.39
N HIS A 9 -3.75 42.16 -20.94
CA HIS A 9 -3.84 43.05 -22.10
C HIS A 9 -2.60 43.91 -22.39
N SER A 10 -2.01 43.72 -23.57
CA SER A 10 -1.26 44.75 -24.28
C SER A 10 -1.60 44.64 -25.77
N LEU A 11 -2.11 45.76 -26.30
CA LEU A 11 -2.46 45.97 -27.70
C LEU A 11 -1.18 45.92 -28.54
N LEU A 12 -1.02 44.87 -29.36
CA LEU A 12 -0.02 44.85 -30.43
C LEU A 12 -0.66 44.55 -31.77
N ARG A 13 -0.23 45.36 -32.74
CA ARG A 13 -0.78 45.60 -34.08
C ARG A 13 -0.67 44.36 -34.98
N LEU A 14 -1.74 44.04 -35.71
CA LEU A 14 -1.72 43.09 -36.82
C LEU A 14 -0.87 43.65 -37.99
N PRO A 15 -0.08 42.81 -38.68
CA PRO A 15 0.49 43.16 -39.97
C PRO A 15 -0.59 43.04 -41.06
N LEU A 16 -0.73 44.10 -41.85
CA LEU A 16 -1.53 44.18 -43.09
C LEU A 16 -1.09 43.08 -44.08
N LEU A 17 -1.93 42.06 -44.33
CA LEU A 17 -2.19 41.45 -45.66
C LEU A 17 -3.27 40.35 -45.60
N GLN A 18 -4.44 40.65 -45.04
CA GLN A 18 -5.65 39.83 -45.22
C GLN A 18 -6.82 40.77 -45.53
N LEU A 19 -6.83 41.32 -46.74
CA LEU A 19 -7.96 42.08 -47.23
C LEU A 19 -8.07 41.95 -48.75
N LEU A 20 -8.61 40.82 -49.18
CA LEU A 20 -9.43 40.79 -50.39
C LEU A 20 -10.76 40.12 -50.03
N LEU A 21 -11.48 40.74 -49.08
CA LEU A 21 -12.91 40.59 -48.93
C LEU A 21 -13.57 41.46 -50.01
N LEU A 22 -14.04 40.84 -51.10
CA LEU A 22 -14.99 41.48 -52.01
C LEU A 22 -16.40 41.18 -51.50
N VAL A 23 -16.92 42.10 -50.69
CA VAL A 23 -18.36 42.21 -50.42
C VAL A 23 -18.98 42.82 -51.68
N VAL A 24 -19.55 41.98 -52.55
CA VAL A 24 -20.42 42.47 -53.63
C VAL A 24 -21.85 42.57 -53.09
N GLN A 25 -22.20 43.74 -52.57
CA GLN A 25 -23.60 44.15 -52.39
C GLN A 25 -24.15 44.58 -53.76
N ALA A 26 -25.02 43.76 -54.34
CA ALA A 26 -25.75 44.12 -55.55
C ALA A 26 -27.02 44.89 -55.19
N VAL A 27 -27.00 46.22 -55.38
CA VAL A 27 -28.19 47.07 -55.53
C VAL A 27 -28.00 47.86 -56.81
N GLY A 28 -28.89 47.68 -57.79
CA GLY A 28 -28.88 48.52 -58.99
C GLY A 28 -29.61 47.91 -60.18
N ARG A 29 -30.88 48.27 -60.34
CA ARG A 29 -31.72 48.02 -61.51
C ARG A 29 -31.07 48.59 -62.78
N GLY A 30 -31.06 47.82 -63.86
CA GLY A 30 -30.76 48.29 -65.21
C GLY A 30 -31.13 47.25 -66.26
N LEU A 31 -32.18 47.55 -67.04
CA LEU A 31 -32.67 46.71 -68.14
C LEU A 31 -31.58 46.54 -69.22
N GLY A 32 -31.35 45.31 -69.69
CA GLY A 32 -30.48 45.04 -70.82
C GLY A 32 -30.49 43.59 -71.27
N ARG A 33 -31.42 43.28 -72.19
CA ARG A 33 -31.50 42.15 -73.16
C ARG A 33 -30.81 40.81 -72.82
N ALA A 34 -31.67 39.81 -72.69
CA ALA A 34 -31.37 38.38 -72.67
C ALA A 34 -30.62 37.88 -73.93
N SER A 35 -29.62 37.03 -73.70
CA SER A 35 -29.21 35.97 -74.63
C SER A 35 -29.56 34.61 -73.97
N PRO A 36 -30.12 33.64 -74.71
CA PRO A 36 -30.67 32.42 -74.14
C PRO A 36 -29.65 31.26 -74.18
N ALA A 37 -29.34 30.66 -73.04
CA ALA A 37 -28.80 29.29 -72.92
C ALA A 37 -28.80 28.85 -71.44
N GLY A 38 -29.97 28.73 -70.82
CA GLY A 38 -30.09 28.34 -69.41
C GLY A 38 -30.18 26.83 -69.23
N GLY A 39 -29.07 26.11 -69.39
CA GLY A 39 -28.91 24.79 -68.76
C GLY A 39 -28.78 24.96 -67.23
N PRO A 40 -29.08 23.92 -66.41
CA PRO A 40 -28.84 24.00 -64.98
C PRO A 40 -27.36 24.32 -64.74
N LEU A 41 -27.08 25.41 -64.00
CA LEU A 41 -25.73 25.78 -63.62
C LEU A 41 -25.08 24.61 -62.84
N GLU A 42 -23.90 24.18 -63.28
CA GLU A 42 -23.16 23.09 -62.64
C GLU A 42 -22.81 23.43 -61.18
N ASP A 43 -23.00 22.50 -60.25
CA ASP A 43 -22.55 22.69 -58.87
C ASP A 43 -21.05 22.36 -58.73
N VAL A 44 -20.47 22.61 -57.55
CA VAL A 44 -19.09 22.17 -57.26
C VAL A 44 -18.97 20.65 -57.35
N VAL A 45 -17.98 20.14 -58.09
CA VAL A 45 -17.67 18.71 -58.14
C VAL A 45 -16.75 18.37 -56.96
N ILE A 46 -17.16 17.38 -56.15
CA ILE A 46 -16.42 16.94 -54.96
C ILE A 46 -15.84 15.55 -55.21
N GLU A 47 -14.54 15.47 -55.46
CA GLU A 47 -13.80 14.22 -55.64
C GLU A 47 -13.10 13.84 -54.33
N ARG A 48 -13.64 12.86 -53.61
CA ARG A 48 -13.04 12.34 -52.37
C ARG A 48 -12.05 11.24 -52.71
N TYR A 49 -10.76 11.47 -52.44
CA TYR A 49 -9.71 10.50 -52.76
C TYR A 49 -9.00 9.95 -51.52
N HIS A 50 -9.17 10.58 -50.35
CA HIS A 50 -8.74 10.03 -49.07
C HIS A 50 -9.80 10.30 -48.01
N ILE A 51 -10.47 9.26 -47.53
CA ILE A 51 -11.47 9.33 -46.47
C ILE A 51 -10.88 8.67 -45.21
N PRO A 52 -10.84 9.37 -44.06
CA PRO A 52 -10.33 8.79 -42.83
C PRO A 52 -11.22 7.61 -42.39
N ARG A 53 -10.62 6.61 -41.73
CA ARG A 53 -11.36 5.43 -41.25
C ARG A 53 -12.47 5.77 -40.25
N ALA A 54 -12.32 6.88 -39.53
CA ALA A 54 -13.29 7.38 -38.57
C ALA A 54 -13.60 8.84 -38.88
N CYS A 55 -14.89 9.18 -38.90
CA CYS A 55 -15.38 10.53 -39.04
C CYS A 55 -16.39 10.81 -37.92
N PRO A 56 -15.91 11.17 -36.71
CA PRO A 56 -16.81 11.42 -35.59
C PRO A 56 -17.63 12.70 -35.76
N ARG A 57 -17.14 13.64 -36.60
CA ARG A 57 -17.79 14.90 -36.92
C ARG A 57 -17.54 15.23 -38.38
N GLU A 58 -18.63 15.55 -39.08
CA GLU A 58 -18.60 16.17 -40.40
C GLU A 58 -18.78 17.69 -40.25
N VAL A 59 -18.14 18.47 -41.11
CA VAL A 59 -18.30 19.92 -41.17
C VAL A 59 -19.75 20.29 -41.46
N GLN A 60 -20.35 21.08 -40.57
CA GLN A 60 -21.68 21.67 -40.72
C GLN A 60 -21.61 23.19 -40.91
N MET A 61 -22.74 23.76 -41.31
CA MET A 61 -22.86 25.22 -41.47
C MET A 61 -22.67 25.89 -40.12
N GLY A 62 -21.77 26.87 -40.05
CA GLY A 62 -21.41 27.55 -38.80
C GLY A 62 -20.22 26.95 -38.06
N ASP A 63 -19.68 25.81 -38.51
CA ASP A 63 -18.47 25.23 -37.95
C ASP A 63 -17.24 26.07 -38.30
N PHE A 64 -16.34 26.23 -37.34
CA PHE A 64 -15.00 26.73 -37.56
C PHE A 64 -14.11 25.57 -38.01
N VAL A 65 -13.44 25.74 -39.14
CA VAL A 65 -12.55 24.74 -39.72
C VAL A 65 -11.13 25.25 -39.82
N ARG A 66 -10.16 24.34 -39.71
CA ARG A 66 -8.77 24.59 -40.09
C ARG A 66 -8.38 23.65 -41.21
N TYR A 67 -7.85 24.16 -42.32
CA TYR A 67 -7.48 23.35 -43.47
C TYR A 67 -6.27 23.90 -44.21
N HIS A 68 -5.59 23.01 -44.92
CA HIS A 68 -4.64 23.36 -45.96
C HIS A 68 -5.24 23.08 -47.34
N TYR A 69 -4.86 23.88 -48.33
CA TYR A 69 -5.19 23.67 -49.73
C TYR A 69 -4.05 24.04 -50.68
N ASN A 70 -4.13 23.48 -51.89
CA ASN A 70 -3.47 23.93 -53.11
C ASN A 70 -4.53 24.28 -54.16
N GLY A 71 -4.45 25.47 -54.76
CA GLY A 71 -5.33 25.93 -55.83
C GLY A 71 -4.61 25.94 -57.18
N THR A 72 -5.16 25.21 -58.16
CA THR A 72 -4.62 25.10 -59.53
C THR A 72 -5.70 25.36 -60.59
N PHE A 73 -5.27 25.67 -61.80
CA PHE A 73 -6.13 25.62 -62.99
C PHE A 73 -6.19 24.20 -63.58
N GLU A 74 -6.98 24.02 -64.64
CA GLU A 74 -7.11 22.74 -65.36
C GLU A 74 -5.77 22.23 -65.92
N ASP A 75 -4.88 23.14 -66.32
CA ASP A 75 -3.52 22.83 -66.79
C ASP A 75 -2.54 22.45 -65.66
N GLY A 76 -3.01 22.42 -64.41
CA GLY A 76 -2.22 22.14 -63.22
C GLY A 76 -1.37 23.33 -62.73
N LYS A 77 -1.41 24.49 -63.40
CA LYS A 77 -0.69 25.68 -62.94
C LYS A 77 -1.29 26.16 -61.62
N LYS A 78 -0.45 26.16 -60.59
CA LYS A 78 -0.79 26.67 -59.26
C LYS A 78 -0.97 28.19 -59.30
N PHE A 79 -2.12 28.66 -58.84
CA PHE A 79 -2.35 30.10 -58.60
C PHE A 79 -2.22 30.44 -57.12
N ASP A 80 -2.44 29.50 -56.22
CA ASP A 80 -2.31 29.75 -54.79
C ASP A 80 -2.08 28.48 -53.95
N SER A 81 -1.46 28.64 -52.78
CA SER A 81 -1.30 27.54 -51.81
C SER A 81 -1.11 28.05 -50.39
N SER A 82 -1.81 27.40 -49.46
CA SER A 82 -1.61 27.61 -48.03
C SER A 82 -0.25 27.09 -47.53
N TYR A 83 0.32 26.08 -48.20
CA TYR A 83 1.64 25.54 -47.86
C TYR A 83 2.74 26.53 -48.24
N ASP A 84 2.64 27.17 -49.41
CA ASP A 84 3.63 28.17 -49.85
C ASP A 84 3.71 29.37 -48.89
N ARG A 85 2.59 29.71 -48.24
CA ARG A 85 2.52 30.79 -47.25
C ARG A 85 2.89 30.35 -45.83
N ASN A 86 3.16 29.06 -45.60
CA ASN A 86 3.28 28.46 -44.27
C ASN A 86 2.15 28.88 -43.31
N THR A 87 0.94 29.08 -43.85
CA THR A 87 -0.21 29.59 -43.10
C THR A 87 -1.46 28.86 -43.55
N LEU A 88 -2.00 28.03 -42.65
CA LEU A 88 -3.28 27.36 -42.84
C LEU A 88 -4.45 28.36 -42.89
N VAL A 89 -5.59 27.93 -43.45
CA VAL A 89 -6.83 28.71 -43.40
C VAL A 89 -7.63 28.30 -42.17
N ALA A 90 -8.13 29.30 -41.44
CA ALA A 90 -8.95 29.14 -40.25
C ALA A 90 -10.19 30.03 -40.38
N ILE A 91 -11.37 29.42 -40.58
CA ILE A 91 -12.59 30.18 -40.95
C ILE A 91 -13.87 29.45 -40.56
N VAL A 92 -14.99 30.19 -40.49
CA VAL A 92 -16.32 29.62 -40.33
C VAL A 92 -16.90 29.26 -41.70
N VAL A 93 -17.36 28.03 -41.88
CA VAL A 93 -17.91 27.52 -43.15
C VAL A 93 -19.41 27.83 -43.28
N GLY A 94 -19.84 28.15 -44.50
CA GLY A 94 -21.26 28.29 -44.83
C GLY A 94 -21.88 29.63 -44.43
N VAL A 95 -21.04 30.61 -44.06
CA VAL A 95 -21.46 31.99 -43.72
C VAL A 95 -21.10 33.00 -44.82
N GLY A 96 -20.68 32.54 -46.00
CA GLY A 96 -20.38 33.40 -47.15
C GLY A 96 -19.06 34.17 -47.02
N ARG A 97 -18.09 33.61 -46.29
CA ARG A 97 -16.73 34.20 -46.16
C ARG A 97 -15.71 33.60 -47.13
N LEU A 98 -16.05 32.49 -47.76
CA LEU A 98 -15.29 31.88 -48.85
C LEU A 98 -16.04 32.07 -50.17
N ILE A 99 -15.37 31.81 -51.30
CA ILE A 99 -16.07 31.63 -52.57
C ILE A 99 -17.10 30.50 -52.41
N THR A 100 -18.27 30.65 -53.03
CA THR A 100 -19.42 29.75 -52.83
C THR A 100 -19.07 28.29 -53.07
N GLY A 101 -18.22 27.98 -54.05
CA GLY A 101 -17.79 26.61 -54.34
C GLY A 101 -16.93 25.99 -53.23
N MET A 102 -16.12 26.80 -52.54
CA MET A 102 -15.35 26.34 -51.37
C MET A 102 -16.25 26.17 -50.15
N ASP A 103 -17.14 27.13 -49.88
CA ASP A 103 -18.11 27.04 -48.78
C ASP A 103 -18.96 25.76 -48.93
N ARG A 104 -19.48 25.48 -50.14
CA ARG A 104 -20.21 24.23 -50.44
C ARG A 104 -19.31 23.00 -50.40
N GLY A 105 -18.11 23.09 -50.97
CA GLY A 105 -17.19 21.97 -51.11
C GLY A 105 -16.57 21.48 -49.79
N LEU A 106 -16.50 22.33 -48.76
CA LEU A 106 -16.01 21.95 -47.43
C LEU A 106 -17.08 21.29 -46.55
N MET A 107 -18.36 21.45 -46.87
CA MET A 107 -19.45 20.83 -46.12
C MET A 107 -19.33 19.30 -46.16
N GLY A 108 -19.66 18.64 -45.04
CA GLY A 108 -19.56 17.18 -44.95
C GLY A 108 -18.13 16.65 -44.93
N MET A 109 -17.12 17.50 -44.64
CA MET A 109 -15.72 17.07 -44.55
C MET A 109 -15.35 16.56 -43.18
N CYS A 110 -14.53 15.50 -43.16
CA CYS A 110 -14.00 14.89 -41.95
C CYS A 110 -12.55 15.33 -41.71
N VAL A 111 -12.13 15.41 -40.46
CA VAL A 111 -10.71 15.69 -40.14
C VAL A 111 -9.84 14.58 -40.72
N ASN A 112 -8.72 14.96 -41.33
CA ASN A 112 -7.82 14.13 -42.15
C ASN A 112 -8.39 13.64 -43.50
N GLU A 113 -9.61 14.03 -43.87
CA GLU A 113 -10.08 13.82 -45.24
C GLU A 113 -9.27 14.66 -46.22
N ARG A 114 -9.05 14.12 -47.41
CA ARG A 114 -8.57 14.88 -48.56
C ARG A 114 -9.53 14.76 -49.72
N ARG A 115 -9.88 15.90 -50.29
CA ARG A 115 -10.80 16.01 -51.42
C ARG A 115 -10.31 17.03 -52.42
N ARG A 116 -10.58 16.78 -53.69
CA ARG A 116 -10.45 17.76 -54.76
C ARG A 116 -11.81 18.40 -55.04
N LEU A 117 -11.84 19.71 -55.09
CA LEU A 117 -13.01 20.51 -55.41
C LEU A 117 -12.81 21.16 -56.77
N ILE A 118 -13.73 20.91 -57.71
CA ILE A 118 -13.75 21.57 -59.02
C ILE A 118 -14.85 22.62 -58.95
N VAL A 119 -14.43 23.88 -58.86
CA VAL A 119 -15.32 25.02 -58.66
C VAL A 119 -15.54 25.70 -60.01
N PRO A 120 -16.76 25.61 -60.59
CA PRO A 120 -17.07 26.28 -61.83
C PRO A 120 -17.07 27.81 -61.62
N PRO A 121 -16.88 28.61 -62.69
CA PRO A 121 -16.60 30.03 -62.55
C PRO A 121 -17.65 30.82 -61.75
N HIS A 122 -18.94 30.50 -61.93
CA HIS A 122 -20.05 31.17 -61.25
C HIS A 122 -20.13 30.88 -59.73
N LEU A 123 -19.41 29.85 -59.23
CA LEU A 123 -19.21 29.58 -57.80
C LEU A 123 -17.84 30.03 -57.29
N GLY A 124 -17.00 30.57 -58.18
CA GLY A 124 -15.67 31.13 -57.91
C GLY A 124 -15.62 32.65 -58.10
N TYR A 125 -14.84 33.12 -59.08
CA TYR A 125 -14.64 34.56 -59.37
C TYR A 125 -15.42 35.07 -60.60
N GLY A 126 -16.24 34.21 -61.21
CA GLY A 126 -17.12 34.54 -62.32
C GLY A 126 -16.41 35.08 -63.57
N SER A 127 -17.18 35.78 -64.39
CA SER A 127 -16.71 36.40 -65.65
C SER A 127 -15.82 37.64 -65.44
N ILE A 128 -15.62 38.07 -64.19
CA ILE A 128 -14.70 39.17 -63.85
C ILE A 128 -13.29 38.61 -63.58
N GLY A 129 -13.22 37.44 -62.94
CA GLY A 129 -11.96 36.88 -62.44
C GLY A 129 -11.39 37.70 -61.28
N LEU A 130 -10.11 37.50 -61.00
CA LEU A 130 -9.34 38.29 -60.04
C LEU A 130 -8.08 38.83 -60.73
N ALA A 131 -8.01 40.15 -60.88
CA ALA A 131 -6.98 40.82 -61.66
C ALA A 131 -5.55 40.31 -61.35
N GLY A 132 -4.86 39.83 -62.38
CA GLY A 132 -3.48 39.36 -62.31
C GLY A 132 -3.27 37.95 -61.73
N LEU A 133 -4.30 37.32 -61.15
CA LEU A 133 -4.18 36.01 -60.51
C LEU A 133 -5.10 34.96 -61.12
N ILE A 134 -6.39 35.28 -61.30
CA ILE A 134 -7.42 34.34 -61.76
C ILE A 134 -8.10 34.92 -63.00
N PRO A 135 -8.01 34.27 -64.17
CA PRO A 135 -8.68 34.74 -65.38
C PRO A 135 -10.21 34.76 -65.26
N PRO A 136 -10.92 35.60 -66.04
CA PRO A 136 -12.35 35.48 -66.26
C PRO A 136 -12.76 34.06 -66.65
N ASP A 137 -13.91 33.61 -66.15
CA ASP A 137 -14.52 32.33 -66.50
C ASP A 137 -13.60 31.10 -66.25
N ALA A 138 -12.63 31.23 -65.33
CA ALA A 138 -11.74 30.14 -64.96
C ALA A 138 -12.41 29.14 -63.99
N THR A 139 -12.35 27.85 -64.34
CA THR A 139 -12.63 26.75 -63.41
C THR A 139 -11.45 26.57 -62.46
N LEU A 140 -11.72 26.48 -61.15
CA LEU A 140 -10.70 26.36 -60.13
C LEU A 140 -10.67 24.96 -59.54
N TYR A 141 -9.48 24.41 -59.37
CA TYR A 141 -9.27 23.10 -58.77
C TYR A 141 -8.59 23.31 -57.42
N PHE A 142 -9.26 22.92 -56.34
CA PHE A 142 -8.71 22.97 -54.99
C PHE A 142 -8.47 21.57 -54.47
N ASP A 143 -7.23 21.25 -54.12
CA ASP A 143 -6.90 20.06 -53.34
C ASP A 143 -6.83 20.44 -51.86
N VAL A 144 -7.75 19.91 -51.05
CA VAL A 144 -7.99 20.37 -49.67
C VAL A 144 -7.81 19.21 -48.69
N VAL A 145 -7.15 19.50 -47.55
CA VAL A 145 -7.07 18.61 -46.38
C VAL A 145 -7.58 19.33 -45.13
N LEU A 146 -8.55 18.72 -44.43
CA LEU A 146 -9.12 19.26 -43.20
C LEU A 146 -8.29 18.80 -42.00
N LEU A 147 -7.93 19.74 -41.12
CA LEU A 147 -7.08 19.51 -39.94
C LEU A 147 -7.86 19.62 -38.63
N ASP A 148 -8.91 20.46 -38.61
CA ASP A 148 -9.68 20.75 -37.40
C ASP A 148 -11.10 21.18 -37.74
N VAL A 149 -12.03 20.91 -36.84
CA VAL A 149 -13.44 21.32 -36.91
C VAL A 149 -14.01 21.44 -35.50
N TRP A 150 -14.62 22.57 -35.19
CA TRP A 150 -15.31 22.83 -33.92
C TRP A 150 -16.32 23.97 -34.05
N ASN A 151 -17.23 24.13 -33.10
CA ASN A 151 -18.13 25.28 -33.01
C ASN A 151 -18.27 25.80 -31.57
N LYS A 152 -18.99 26.91 -31.37
CA LYS A 152 -19.08 27.58 -30.05
C LYS A 152 -19.91 26.80 -29.04
N GLU A 153 -20.74 25.89 -29.52
CA GLU A 153 -21.62 25.03 -28.74
C GLU A 153 -20.89 23.77 -28.23
N ASP A 154 -19.70 23.48 -28.76
CA ASP A 154 -18.91 22.31 -28.37
C ASP A 154 -18.52 22.36 -26.88
N THR A 155 -18.54 21.19 -26.24
CA THR A 155 -18.02 21.00 -24.89
C THR A 155 -16.80 20.11 -24.93
N VAL A 156 -16.11 19.96 -23.79
CA VAL A 156 -15.11 18.89 -23.65
C VAL A 156 -15.78 17.54 -23.93
N GLN A 157 -15.20 16.75 -24.82
CA GLN A 157 -15.65 15.40 -25.07
C GLN A 157 -14.74 14.42 -24.34
N VAL A 158 -15.32 13.61 -23.46
CA VAL A 158 -14.59 12.64 -22.66
C VAL A 158 -15.01 11.24 -23.08
N SER A 159 -14.03 10.40 -23.43
CA SER A 159 -14.25 8.98 -23.72
C SER A 159 -13.34 8.14 -22.83
N THR A 160 -13.92 7.29 -21.98
CA THR A 160 -13.17 6.32 -21.19
C THR A 160 -12.74 5.16 -22.09
N LEU A 161 -11.43 5.00 -22.27
CA LEU A 161 -10.82 3.94 -23.08
C LEU A 161 -10.62 2.65 -22.30
N LEU A 162 -10.34 2.78 -21.00
CA LEU A 162 -10.18 1.67 -20.07
C LEU A 162 -10.56 2.16 -18.68
N ARG A 163 -11.45 1.46 -17.98
CA ARG A 163 -11.72 1.66 -16.56
C ARG A 163 -11.33 0.40 -15.79
N PRO A 164 -10.48 0.50 -14.75
CA PRO A 164 -10.18 -0.63 -13.88
C PRO A 164 -11.45 -1.18 -13.22
N PRO A 165 -11.52 -2.49 -12.95
CA PRO A 165 -12.70 -3.12 -12.34
C PRO A 165 -12.98 -2.59 -10.92
N HIS A 166 -11.93 -2.18 -10.20
CA HIS A 166 -12.02 -1.56 -8.88
C HIS A 166 -11.62 -0.09 -8.99
N CYS A 167 -12.50 0.80 -8.57
CA CYS A 167 -12.41 2.25 -8.79
C CYS A 167 -12.95 2.98 -7.54
N PRO A 168 -12.27 2.85 -6.38
CA PRO A 168 -12.82 3.24 -5.08
C PRO A 168 -12.84 4.75 -4.87
N ARG A 169 -11.91 5.47 -5.52
CA ARG A 169 -11.77 6.92 -5.44
C ARG A 169 -11.80 7.50 -6.85
N MET A 170 -12.64 8.52 -7.04
CA MET A 170 -12.71 9.30 -8.26
C MET A 170 -12.24 10.73 -8.01
N VAL A 171 -11.60 11.33 -9.00
CA VAL A 171 -11.10 12.71 -8.96
C VAL A 171 -12.26 13.69 -8.73
N GLN A 172 -12.11 14.51 -7.69
CA GLN A 172 -12.99 15.63 -7.36
C GLN A 172 -12.27 16.98 -7.50
N ASP A 173 -13.04 18.06 -7.45
CA ASP A 173 -12.50 19.42 -7.42
C ASP A 173 -11.62 19.61 -6.18
N GLY A 174 -10.40 20.12 -6.38
CA GLY A 174 -9.41 20.32 -5.33
C GLY A 174 -8.52 19.10 -5.03
N ASP A 175 -8.72 17.96 -5.70
CA ASP A 175 -7.81 16.82 -5.58
C ASP A 175 -6.47 17.08 -6.28
N PHE A 176 -5.40 16.58 -5.68
CA PHE A 176 -4.10 16.42 -6.33
C PHE A 176 -4.08 15.14 -7.14
N VAL A 177 -3.69 15.24 -8.40
CA VAL A 177 -3.61 14.12 -9.34
C VAL A 177 -2.22 13.99 -9.92
N ARG A 178 -1.86 12.74 -10.22
CA ARG A 178 -0.65 12.40 -10.98
C ARG A 178 -1.08 11.59 -12.19
N TYR A 179 -0.73 12.04 -13.38
CA TYR A 179 -1.13 11.36 -14.61
C TYR A 179 -0.05 11.41 -15.69
N HIS A 180 -0.05 10.38 -16.52
CA HIS A 180 0.62 10.45 -17.81
C HIS A 180 -0.34 10.95 -18.89
N TYR A 181 0.18 11.73 -19.83
CA TYR A 181 -0.56 12.16 -21.02
C TYR A 181 0.27 12.10 -22.29
N ASN A 182 -0.44 11.95 -23.41
CA ASN A 182 0.00 12.26 -24.77
C ASN A 182 -0.95 13.31 -25.36
N GLY A 183 -0.40 14.45 -25.80
CA GLY A 183 -1.15 15.55 -26.40
C GLY A 183 -0.95 15.59 -27.92
N THR A 184 -2.04 15.53 -28.66
CA THR A 184 -2.06 15.68 -30.13
C THR A 184 -3.08 16.72 -30.55
N LEU A 185 -2.92 17.30 -31.74
CA LEU A 185 -3.98 18.04 -32.40
C LEU A 185 -5.05 17.06 -32.93
N LEU A 186 -6.19 17.59 -33.40
CA LEU A 186 -7.30 16.77 -33.90
C LEU A 186 -6.93 15.94 -35.15
N ASP A 187 -5.96 16.42 -35.95
CA ASP A 187 -5.38 15.70 -37.09
C ASP A 187 -4.41 14.56 -36.68
N GLY A 188 -4.04 14.47 -35.40
CA GLY A 188 -3.11 13.48 -34.86
C GLY A 188 -1.67 13.97 -34.71
N THR A 189 -1.35 15.22 -35.09
CA THR A 189 -0.03 15.81 -34.91
C THR A 189 0.30 15.89 -33.42
N SER A 190 1.34 15.17 -32.97
CA SER A 190 1.81 15.20 -31.58
C SER A 190 2.50 16.52 -31.25
N PHE A 191 2.15 17.13 -30.11
CA PHE A 191 2.79 18.37 -29.65
C PHE A 191 3.48 18.22 -28.30
N ASP A 192 3.08 17.26 -27.46
CA ASP A 192 3.71 17.05 -26.15
C ASP A 192 3.38 15.66 -25.55
N THR A 193 4.25 15.18 -24.68
CA THR A 193 4.02 13.95 -23.90
C THR A 193 4.73 14.01 -22.56
N SER A 194 4.10 13.44 -21.53
CA SER A 194 4.73 13.22 -20.23
C SER A 194 5.79 12.12 -20.25
N TYR A 195 5.65 11.12 -21.12
CA TYR A 195 6.52 9.94 -21.12
C TYR A 195 7.97 10.30 -21.52
N SER A 196 8.17 11.24 -22.44
CA SER A 196 9.51 11.70 -22.82
C SER A 196 10.21 12.51 -21.73
N LYS A 197 9.47 12.98 -20.73
CA LYS A 197 9.99 13.76 -19.58
C LYS A 197 10.37 12.88 -18.40
N GLY A 198 10.10 11.58 -18.47
CA GLY A 198 10.44 10.62 -17.41
C GLY A 198 9.59 10.73 -16.14
N GLY A 199 8.44 11.41 -16.18
CA GLY A 199 7.61 11.63 -15.00
C GLY A 199 6.16 11.91 -15.32
N THR A 200 5.31 11.83 -14.28
CA THR A 200 3.92 12.22 -14.34
C THR A 200 3.78 13.75 -14.40
N TYR A 201 2.63 14.21 -14.86
CA TYR A 201 2.20 15.58 -14.62
C TYR A 201 1.39 15.62 -13.33
N ASP A 202 1.81 16.48 -12.42
CA ASP A 202 1.35 16.51 -11.04
C ASP A 202 0.74 17.88 -10.76
N THR A 203 -0.55 17.91 -10.36
CA THR A 203 -1.29 19.16 -10.22
C THR A 203 -2.55 19.00 -9.38
N TYR A 204 -3.15 20.12 -9.00
CA TYR A 204 -4.47 20.18 -8.39
C TYR A 204 -5.55 20.41 -9.45
N VAL A 205 -6.56 19.54 -9.50
CA VAL A 205 -7.71 19.69 -10.40
C VAL A 205 -8.65 20.78 -9.88
N GLY A 206 -9.14 21.64 -10.77
CA GLY A 206 -10.10 22.70 -10.43
C GLY A 206 -9.49 23.98 -9.86
N SER A 207 -8.19 23.97 -9.62
CA SER A 207 -7.40 25.11 -9.14
C SER A 207 -7.22 26.23 -10.16
N GLY A 208 -7.48 25.96 -11.45
CA GLY A 208 -7.21 26.86 -12.57
C GLY A 208 -5.75 26.85 -13.05
N TRP A 209 -4.90 25.96 -12.53
CA TRP A 209 -3.53 25.74 -13.03
C TRP A 209 -3.50 25.01 -14.38
N LEU A 210 -4.55 24.26 -14.71
CA LEU A 210 -4.70 23.58 -15.99
C LEU A 210 -5.48 24.43 -17.00
N ILE A 211 -5.40 24.07 -18.28
CA ILE A 211 -6.39 24.54 -19.25
C ILE A 211 -7.79 24.05 -18.82
N LYS A 212 -8.81 24.89 -18.96
CA LYS A 212 -10.17 24.61 -18.46
C LYS A 212 -10.72 23.27 -18.91
N GLY A 213 -10.42 22.87 -20.15
CA GLY A 213 -10.90 21.60 -20.68
C GLY A 213 -10.24 20.38 -20.04
N MET A 214 -9.02 20.51 -19.54
CA MET A 214 -8.33 19.43 -18.83
C MET A 214 -8.85 19.30 -17.40
N ASP A 215 -9.09 20.42 -16.71
CA ASP A 215 -9.80 20.40 -15.41
C ASP A 215 -11.13 19.65 -15.54
N GLN A 216 -11.94 19.98 -16.54
CA GLN A 216 -13.21 19.30 -16.80
C GLN A 216 -13.04 17.82 -17.19
N GLY A 217 -12.03 17.49 -18.01
CA GLY A 217 -11.83 16.13 -18.52
C GLY A 217 -11.27 15.13 -17.49
N LEU A 218 -10.52 15.62 -16.50
CA LEU A 218 -9.96 14.81 -15.42
C LEU A 218 -10.99 14.44 -14.34
N LEU A 219 -12.01 15.29 -14.13
CA LEU A 219 -13.04 15.04 -13.12
C LEU A 219 -13.71 13.68 -13.30
N GLY A 220 -13.85 12.94 -12.20
CA GLY A 220 -14.43 11.61 -12.19
C GLY A 220 -13.53 10.50 -12.75
N MET A 221 -12.25 10.74 -13.07
CA MET A 221 -11.29 9.65 -13.35
C MET A 221 -10.98 8.88 -12.08
N CYS A 222 -10.63 7.61 -12.19
CA CYS A 222 -10.00 6.86 -11.08
C CYS A 222 -8.62 6.32 -11.47
N PRO A 223 -7.76 6.00 -10.48
CA PRO A 223 -6.42 5.48 -10.72
C PRO A 223 -6.44 4.26 -11.64
N GLY A 224 -5.55 4.22 -12.62
CA GLY A 224 -5.51 3.22 -13.69
C GLY A 224 -6.48 3.47 -14.85
N GLU A 225 -7.41 4.42 -14.76
CA GLU A 225 -8.32 4.78 -15.85
C GLU A 225 -7.55 5.45 -17.00
N ARG A 226 -7.85 5.02 -18.24
CA ARG A 226 -7.39 5.67 -19.47
C ARG A 226 -8.53 6.44 -20.11
N ARG A 227 -8.30 7.71 -20.44
CA ARG A 227 -9.27 8.58 -21.13
C ARG A 227 -8.70 9.18 -22.40
N LYS A 228 -9.59 9.42 -23.36
CA LYS A 228 -9.40 10.37 -24.46
C LYS A 228 -10.25 11.61 -24.16
N ILE A 229 -9.61 12.78 -24.13
CA ILE A 229 -10.23 14.06 -23.83
C ILE A 229 -10.02 14.97 -25.05
N ILE A 230 -11.10 15.39 -25.70
CA ILE A 230 -11.06 16.34 -26.82
C ILE A 230 -11.53 17.70 -26.30
N ILE A 231 -10.69 18.73 -26.48
CA ILE A 231 -10.88 20.05 -25.90
C ILE A 231 -10.98 21.07 -27.05
N PRO A 232 -12.11 21.79 -27.20
CA PRO A 232 -12.22 22.85 -28.19
C PRO A 232 -11.35 24.05 -27.80
N PRO A 233 -10.94 24.92 -28.74
CA PRO A 233 -9.88 25.90 -28.51
C PRO A 233 -10.18 26.88 -27.36
N PHE A 234 -11.44 27.31 -27.21
CA PHE A 234 -11.86 28.25 -26.16
C PHE A 234 -11.82 27.67 -24.74
N LEU A 235 -11.66 26.35 -24.60
CA LEU A 235 -11.36 25.66 -23.34
C LEU A 235 -9.88 25.23 -23.23
N ALA A 236 -9.06 25.57 -24.22
CA ALA A 236 -7.62 25.34 -24.30
C ALA A 236 -6.85 26.67 -24.43
N TYR A 237 -6.17 26.91 -25.56
CA TYR A 237 -5.32 28.08 -25.81
C TYR A 237 -5.96 29.16 -26.72
N GLY A 238 -7.21 28.95 -27.11
CA GLY A 238 -8.04 29.92 -27.82
C GLY A 238 -7.46 30.44 -29.13
N GLU A 239 -7.77 31.70 -29.43
CA GLU A 239 -7.39 32.35 -30.70
C GLU A 239 -5.89 32.63 -30.82
N LYS A 240 -5.16 32.65 -29.70
CA LYS A 240 -3.72 32.92 -29.68
C LYS A 240 -2.88 31.68 -29.95
N GLY A 241 -3.39 30.50 -29.57
CA GLY A 241 -2.56 29.29 -29.51
C GLY A 241 -1.50 29.40 -28.40
N TYR A 242 -0.49 28.53 -28.47
CA TYR A 242 0.62 28.50 -27.51
C TYR A 242 1.95 28.21 -28.19
N GLY A 243 2.86 29.19 -28.13
CA GLY A 243 4.19 29.11 -28.72
C GLY A 243 4.13 28.76 -30.21
N THR A 244 5.02 27.89 -30.65
CA THR A 244 5.06 27.35 -32.02
C THR A 244 4.43 25.97 -32.14
N VAL A 245 4.01 25.39 -31.02
CA VAL A 245 3.56 23.99 -30.92
C VAL A 245 2.05 23.85 -31.03
N ILE A 246 1.30 24.81 -30.49
CA ILE A 246 -0.16 24.79 -30.55
C ILE A 246 -0.61 26.00 -31.36
N PRO A 247 -1.13 25.78 -32.59
CA PRO A 247 -1.57 26.88 -33.43
C PRO A 247 -2.85 27.57 -32.89
N PRO A 248 -3.12 28.81 -33.32
CA PRO A 248 -4.39 29.48 -33.12
C PRO A 248 -5.61 28.62 -33.44
N GLN A 249 -6.66 28.70 -32.62
CA GLN A 249 -7.95 28.04 -32.84
C GLN A 249 -7.87 26.51 -32.97
N ALA A 250 -6.87 25.89 -32.33
CA ALA A 250 -6.65 24.45 -32.39
C ALA A 250 -7.39 23.68 -31.30
N SER A 251 -8.12 22.65 -31.70
CA SER A 251 -8.67 21.64 -30.80
C SER A 251 -7.56 20.69 -30.37
N LEU A 252 -7.55 20.34 -29.08
CA LEU A 252 -6.55 19.44 -28.50
C LEU A 252 -7.16 18.09 -28.19
N VAL A 253 -6.36 17.04 -28.32
CA VAL A 253 -6.71 15.67 -27.96
C VAL A 253 -5.68 15.18 -26.96
N PHE A 254 -6.11 14.84 -25.76
CA PHE A 254 -5.28 14.24 -24.73
C PHE A 254 -5.66 12.78 -24.52
N HIS A 255 -4.68 11.89 -24.60
CA HIS A 255 -4.80 10.53 -24.06
C HIS A 255 -4.15 10.51 -22.69
N VAL A 256 -4.94 10.24 -21.65
CA VAL A 256 -4.55 10.39 -20.25
C VAL A 256 -4.63 9.04 -19.55
N LEU A 257 -3.64 8.73 -18.72
CA LEU A 257 -3.64 7.62 -17.77
C LEU A 257 -3.50 8.22 -16.37
N LEU A 258 -4.52 8.10 -15.53
CA LEU A 258 -4.43 8.53 -14.12
C LEU A 258 -3.61 7.50 -13.35
N ILE A 259 -2.58 7.95 -12.62
CA ILE A 259 -1.71 7.11 -11.81
C ILE A 259 -2.15 7.16 -10.35
N ASP A 260 -2.41 8.37 -9.85
CA ASP A 260 -2.68 8.59 -8.43
C ASP A 260 -3.62 9.78 -8.20
N VAL A 261 -4.36 9.75 -7.10
CA VAL A 261 -5.24 10.83 -6.66
C VAL A 261 -5.37 10.87 -5.14
N HIS A 262 -5.20 12.06 -4.56
CA HIS A 262 -5.44 12.32 -3.14
C HIS A 262 -5.88 13.76 -2.90
N ASN A 263 -6.36 14.03 -1.70
CA ASN A 263 -6.65 15.36 -1.19
C ASN A 263 -5.78 15.65 0.04
N PRO A 264 -5.30 16.89 0.24
CA PRO A 264 -4.63 17.28 1.48
C PRO A 264 -5.48 17.07 2.75
N LYS A 265 -6.81 16.95 2.62
CA LYS A 265 -7.74 16.68 3.72
C LYS A 265 -8.01 15.19 3.96
N ASP A 266 -7.44 14.30 3.15
CA ASP A 266 -7.67 12.87 3.30
C ASP A 266 -7.13 12.36 4.64
N ALA A 267 -7.88 11.47 5.28
CA ALA A 267 -7.39 10.66 6.38
C ALA A 267 -6.94 9.29 5.88
N VAL A 268 -6.31 8.51 6.76
CA VAL A 268 -6.07 7.08 6.51
C VAL A 268 -7.39 6.36 6.26
N GLN A 269 -7.47 5.58 5.19
CA GLN A 269 -8.63 4.75 4.89
C GLN A 269 -8.33 3.30 5.27
N LEU A 270 -9.25 2.67 5.99
CA LEU A 270 -9.12 1.29 6.47
C LEU A 270 -10.21 0.42 5.86
N GLU A 271 -9.79 -0.72 5.33
CA GLU A 271 -10.67 -1.77 4.82
C GLU A 271 -10.27 -3.09 5.48
N THR A 272 -11.15 -3.68 6.30
CA THR A 272 -10.91 -5.01 6.87
C THR A 272 -11.14 -6.05 5.78
N LEU A 273 -10.08 -6.78 5.44
CA LEU A 273 -10.11 -7.86 4.43
C LEU A 273 -10.53 -9.19 5.05
N GLU A 274 -10.05 -9.46 6.27
CA GLU A 274 -10.37 -10.67 7.03
C GLU A 274 -10.31 -10.37 8.52
N LEU A 275 -11.37 -10.72 9.25
CA LEU A 275 -11.45 -10.57 10.71
C LEU A 275 -11.59 -11.97 11.34
N PRO A 276 -10.58 -12.47 12.05
CA PRO A 276 -10.67 -13.74 12.75
C PRO A 276 -11.81 -13.75 13.78
N PRO A 277 -12.46 -14.90 14.01
CA PRO A 277 -13.42 -15.03 15.08
C PRO A 277 -12.73 -14.81 16.44
N GLY A 278 -13.36 -14.03 17.33
CA GLY A 278 -12.83 -13.84 18.69
C GLY A 278 -11.82 -12.70 18.84
N CYS A 279 -12.11 -11.52 18.29
CA CYS A 279 -11.36 -10.31 18.63
C CYS A 279 -11.72 -9.81 20.04
N VAL A 280 -11.08 -10.39 21.06
CA VAL A 280 -11.27 -9.99 22.47
C VAL A 280 -10.48 -8.72 22.79
N ARG A 281 -9.24 -8.63 22.29
CA ARG A 281 -8.34 -7.48 22.46
C ARG A 281 -8.09 -6.78 21.13
N ARG A 282 -8.10 -5.45 21.15
CA ARG A 282 -7.72 -4.59 20.03
C ARG A 282 -6.42 -3.86 20.36
N ALA A 283 -5.54 -3.75 19.37
CA ALA A 283 -4.27 -3.07 19.52
C ALA A 283 -4.48 -1.58 19.88
N GLY A 284 -3.76 -1.10 20.89
CA GLY A 284 -3.76 0.28 21.35
C GLY A 284 -2.39 0.93 21.23
N ALA A 285 -2.33 2.23 21.55
CA ALA A 285 -1.07 2.94 21.66
C ALA A 285 -0.21 2.31 22.79
N GLY A 286 1.06 2.06 22.50
CA GLY A 286 1.98 1.37 23.40
C GLY A 286 2.16 -0.12 23.13
N ASP A 287 1.26 -0.75 22.37
CA ASP A 287 1.41 -2.16 22.02
C ASP A 287 2.56 -2.37 21.02
N PHE A 288 3.37 -3.39 21.26
CA PHE A 288 4.37 -3.91 20.34
C PHE A 288 3.74 -4.96 19.42
N MET A 289 3.65 -4.66 18.13
CA MET A 289 2.99 -5.51 17.13
C MET A 289 3.99 -6.15 16.18
N ARG A 290 3.75 -7.42 15.88
CA ARG A 290 4.40 -8.14 14.78
C ARG A 290 3.39 -8.35 13.65
N TYR A 291 3.74 -7.90 12.46
CA TYR A 291 2.87 -8.03 11.31
C TYR A 291 3.64 -8.27 10.02
N HIS A 292 2.99 -8.93 9.09
CA HIS A 292 3.42 -8.94 7.70
C HIS A 292 2.67 -7.87 6.90
N TYR A 293 3.33 -7.31 5.89
CA TYR A 293 2.74 -6.41 4.92
C TYR A 293 3.26 -6.63 3.50
N ASN A 294 2.43 -6.21 2.54
CA ASN A 294 2.81 -5.88 1.16
C ASN A 294 2.46 -4.41 0.90
N GLY A 295 3.44 -3.61 0.49
CA GLY A 295 3.29 -2.20 0.15
C GLY A 295 3.29 -2.00 -1.37
N SER A 296 2.23 -1.38 -1.88
CA SER A 296 2.08 -1.02 -3.29
C SER A 296 1.66 0.43 -3.48
N LEU A 297 1.95 0.99 -4.66
CA LEU A 297 1.36 2.23 -5.13
C LEU A 297 -0.11 1.99 -5.54
N MET A 298 -0.84 3.07 -5.78
CA MET A 298 -2.26 3.03 -6.16
C MET A 298 -2.52 2.33 -7.51
N ASP A 299 -1.52 2.29 -8.39
CA ASP A 299 -1.56 1.54 -9.65
C ASP A 299 -1.25 0.03 -9.50
N GLY A 300 -0.95 -0.42 -8.28
CA GLY A 300 -0.62 -1.81 -7.96
C GLY A 300 0.88 -2.14 -7.98
N THR A 301 1.75 -1.20 -8.35
CA THR A 301 3.20 -1.41 -8.36
C THR A 301 3.71 -1.69 -6.94
N LEU A 302 4.23 -2.89 -6.69
CA LEU A 302 4.82 -3.26 -5.40
C LEU A 302 6.16 -2.55 -5.19
N PHE A 303 6.32 -1.86 -4.06
CA PHE A 303 7.58 -1.22 -3.68
C PHE A 303 8.32 -1.98 -2.57
N ASP A 304 7.59 -2.65 -1.66
CA ASP A 304 8.17 -3.37 -0.53
C ASP A 304 7.26 -4.52 -0.03
N SER A 305 7.86 -5.52 0.60
CA SER A 305 7.17 -6.65 1.22
C SER A 305 7.98 -7.20 2.40
N SER A 306 7.29 -7.50 3.51
CA SER A 306 7.89 -8.26 4.61
C SER A 306 8.04 -9.75 4.27
N TYR A 307 7.15 -10.30 3.44
CA TYR A 307 7.16 -11.71 3.06
C TYR A 307 8.41 -12.07 2.26
N SER A 308 8.89 -11.17 1.38
CA SER A 308 10.11 -11.38 0.61
C SER A 308 11.37 -11.50 1.48
N ARG A 309 11.31 -10.99 2.73
CA ARG A 309 12.41 -11.06 3.69
C ARG A 309 12.25 -12.17 4.74
N ASN A 310 11.14 -12.91 4.68
CA ASN A 310 10.82 -14.01 5.59
C ASN A 310 10.90 -13.64 7.09
N HIS A 311 10.53 -12.41 7.45
CA HIS A 311 10.38 -11.98 8.83
C HIS A 311 9.27 -10.92 8.95
N THR A 312 8.63 -10.88 10.10
CA THR A 312 7.63 -9.85 10.43
C THR A 312 8.31 -8.50 10.61
N TYR A 313 7.57 -7.43 10.32
CA TYR A 313 7.94 -6.11 10.80
C TYR A 313 7.42 -5.94 12.22
N ASN A 314 8.30 -5.48 13.11
CA ASN A 314 8.04 -5.42 14.54
C ASN A 314 8.19 -3.97 15.00
N THR A 315 7.17 -3.41 15.64
CA THR A 315 7.21 -2.00 16.08
C THR A 315 6.20 -1.72 17.20
N TYR A 316 6.42 -0.62 17.92
CA TYR A 316 5.43 -0.09 18.85
C TYR A 316 4.44 0.82 18.11
N ILE A 317 3.15 0.59 18.35
CA ILE A 317 2.06 1.36 17.76
C ILE A 317 1.75 2.58 18.62
N GLY A 318 1.38 3.69 17.98
CA GLY A 318 0.98 4.94 18.61
C GLY A 318 2.13 5.73 19.22
N GLN A 319 3.38 5.37 18.89
CA GLN A 319 4.59 6.02 19.40
C GLN A 319 5.40 6.74 18.31
N GLY A 320 4.96 6.70 17.04
CA GLY A 320 5.62 7.43 15.96
C GLY A 320 6.94 6.82 15.45
N TYR A 321 7.19 5.53 15.69
CA TYR A 321 8.38 4.83 15.15
C TYR A 321 8.28 4.51 13.65
N ILE A 322 7.07 4.57 13.09
CA ILE A 322 6.76 4.30 11.69
C ILE A 322 6.00 5.50 11.08
N ILE A 323 5.78 5.48 9.77
CA ILE A 323 5.05 6.55 9.09
C ILE A 323 3.67 6.78 9.75
N PRO A 324 3.23 8.04 9.93
CA PRO A 324 2.04 8.36 10.71
C PRO A 324 0.78 7.62 10.27
N GLY A 325 0.59 7.42 8.97
CA GLY A 325 -0.59 6.75 8.45
C GLY A 325 -0.62 5.24 8.73
N MET A 326 0.54 4.59 8.79
CA MET A 326 0.62 3.19 9.20
C MET A 326 0.39 3.09 10.71
N ASP A 327 0.99 4.00 11.49
CA ASP A 327 0.81 4.05 12.94
C ASP A 327 -0.66 4.23 13.34
N GLN A 328 -1.39 5.09 12.63
CA GLN A 328 -2.84 5.25 12.76
C GLN A 328 -3.61 4.02 12.27
N GLY A 329 -3.19 3.43 11.14
CA GLY A 329 -3.92 2.32 10.52
C GLY A 329 -3.77 0.96 11.21
N LEU A 330 -2.73 0.77 12.02
CA LEU A 330 -2.55 -0.44 12.84
C LEU A 330 -3.34 -0.38 14.16
N GLN A 331 -3.71 0.81 14.63
CA GLN A 331 -4.53 0.94 15.84
C GLN A 331 -5.91 0.28 15.66
N GLY A 332 -6.40 -0.32 16.74
CA GLY A 332 -7.68 -1.04 16.76
C GLY A 332 -7.66 -2.39 16.06
N ALA A 333 -6.50 -2.89 15.60
CA ALA A 333 -6.36 -4.20 14.97
C ALA A 333 -6.52 -5.37 15.93
N CYS A 334 -7.12 -6.44 15.43
CA CYS A 334 -7.24 -7.71 16.12
C CYS A 334 -6.08 -8.64 15.75
N MET A 335 -5.74 -9.57 16.64
CA MET A 335 -4.77 -10.63 16.33
C MET A 335 -5.28 -11.48 15.17
N GLY A 336 -4.40 -11.80 14.21
CA GLY A 336 -4.74 -12.51 12.97
C GLY A 336 -5.48 -11.66 11.91
N GLU A 337 -5.83 -10.41 12.19
CA GLU A 337 -6.59 -9.59 11.25
C GLU A 337 -5.80 -9.29 9.97
N ARG A 338 -6.47 -9.38 8.81
CA ARG A 338 -5.98 -8.81 7.55
C ARG A 338 -6.74 -7.54 7.22
N ARG A 339 -6.01 -6.46 6.97
CA ARG A 339 -6.59 -5.17 6.59
C ARG A 339 -5.78 -4.48 5.50
N ARG A 340 -6.46 -3.69 4.68
CA ARG A 340 -5.85 -2.75 3.75
C ARG A 340 -5.85 -1.36 4.37
N ILE A 341 -4.70 -0.71 4.34
CA ILE A 341 -4.47 0.65 4.84
C ILE A 341 -4.05 1.51 3.65
N THR A 342 -4.87 2.49 3.29
CA THR A 342 -4.56 3.47 2.25
C THR A 342 -4.12 4.78 2.91
N ILE A 343 -2.88 5.19 2.63
CA ILE A 343 -2.20 6.29 3.32
C ILE A 343 -1.93 7.43 2.34
N PRO A 344 -2.51 8.63 2.56
CA PRO A 344 -2.20 9.79 1.73
C PRO A 344 -0.77 10.29 1.99
N PRO A 345 -0.16 11.04 1.05
CA PRO A 345 1.27 11.34 1.11
C PRO A 345 1.71 12.12 2.35
N HIS A 346 0.85 13.03 2.84
CA HIS A 346 1.13 13.84 4.04
C HIS A 346 1.14 13.03 5.35
N LEU A 347 0.69 11.76 5.32
CA LEU A 347 0.82 10.77 6.40
C LEU A 347 1.84 9.67 6.08
N ALA A 348 2.59 9.83 4.98
CA ALA A 348 3.63 8.91 4.50
C ALA A 348 4.96 9.66 4.27
N TYR A 349 5.47 9.66 3.02
CA TYR A 349 6.77 10.25 2.65
C TYR A 349 6.66 11.64 1.99
N GLY A 350 5.48 12.26 2.03
CA GLY A 350 5.26 13.64 1.59
C GLY A 350 5.53 13.88 0.10
N GLU A 351 5.77 15.15 -0.23
CA GLU A 351 5.97 15.63 -1.61
C GLU A 351 7.29 15.15 -2.23
N ASN A 352 8.28 14.78 -1.40
CA ASN A 352 9.58 14.34 -1.88
C ASN A 352 9.63 12.83 -2.17
N GLY A 353 8.75 12.03 -1.54
CA GLY A 353 8.81 10.58 -1.64
C GLY A 353 10.03 10.00 -0.92
N THR A 354 10.41 8.77 -1.24
CA THR A 354 11.60 8.14 -0.67
C THR A 354 12.21 7.07 -1.59
N GLY A 355 13.53 7.13 -1.75
CA GLY A 355 14.29 6.26 -2.66
C GLY A 355 13.78 6.32 -4.11
N ASP A 356 14.09 5.26 -4.87
CA ASP A 356 13.73 5.19 -6.30
C ASP A 356 12.35 4.55 -6.55
N LYS A 357 11.74 3.99 -5.50
CA LYS A 357 10.50 3.19 -5.61
C LYS A 357 9.24 3.94 -5.21
N ILE A 358 9.36 4.94 -4.33
CA ILE A 358 8.22 5.71 -3.84
C ILE A 358 8.37 7.15 -4.31
N PRO A 359 7.69 7.52 -5.41
CA PRO A 359 7.76 8.89 -5.91
C PRO A 359 7.08 9.88 -4.96
N GLY A 360 7.42 11.16 -5.13
CA GLY A 360 6.78 12.27 -4.43
C GLY A 360 5.26 12.26 -4.55
N SER A 361 4.58 12.65 -3.47
CA SER A 361 3.13 12.77 -3.42
C SER A 361 2.38 11.46 -3.77
N ALA A 362 2.99 10.30 -3.55
CA ALA A 362 2.39 9.00 -3.78
C ALA A 362 1.46 8.57 -2.63
N VAL A 363 0.26 8.09 -2.96
CA VAL A 363 -0.60 7.35 -2.04
C VAL A 363 -0.10 5.92 -1.92
N LEU A 364 0.07 5.46 -0.68
CA LEU A 364 0.55 4.12 -0.39
C LEU A 364 -0.62 3.22 0.00
N ILE A 365 -0.59 1.98 -0.50
CA ILE A 365 -1.52 0.93 -0.12
C ILE A 365 -0.73 -0.17 0.59
N PHE A 366 -1.08 -0.46 1.83
CA PHE A 366 -0.52 -1.57 2.58
C PHE A 366 -1.59 -2.62 2.85
N ASN A 367 -1.39 -3.83 2.35
CA ASN A 367 -2.15 -4.99 2.82
C ASN A 367 -1.38 -5.61 3.98
N VAL A 368 -1.92 -5.49 5.19
CA VAL A 368 -1.32 -5.91 6.46
C VAL A 368 -1.99 -7.19 6.94
N HIS A 369 -1.19 -8.09 7.50
CA HIS A 369 -1.60 -9.28 8.24
C HIS A 369 -0.98 -9.22 9.64
N VAL A 370 -1.80 -8.94 10.65
CA VAL A 370 -1.37 -8.87 12.05
C VAL A 370 -1.14 -10.28 12.57
N ILE A 371 0.07 -10.58 13.04
CA ILE A 371 0.40 -11.90 13.60
C ILE A 371 0.05 -11.93 15.08
N ASP A 372 0.64 -11.04 15.86
CA ASP A 372 0.31 -10.82 17.26
C ASP A 372 0.72 -9.41 17.71
N PHE A 373 0.31 -9.07 18.92
CA PHE A 373 0.80 -7.90 19.62
C PHE A 373 0.71 -8.10 21.13
N HIS A 374 1.56 -7.39 21.87
CA HIS A 374 1.56 -7.37 23.32
C HIS A 374 1.92 -5.98 23.83
N ASN A 375 1.73 -5.74 25.12
CA ASN A 375 2.19 -4.55 25.82
C ASN A 375 3.24 -4.98 26.85
N PRO A 376 4.27 -4.16 27.12
CA PRO A 376 5.19 -4.39 28.23
C PRO A 376 4.48 -4.50 29.61
N ALA A 377 3.29 -3.91 29.75
CA ALA A 377 2.46 -4.02 30.95
C ALA A 377 1.61 -5.31 31.01
N ASP A 378 1.60 -6.13 29.96
CA ASP A 378 0.83 -7.37 29.95
C ASP A 378 1.36 -8.36 30.98
N VAL A 379 0.43 -9.07 31.61
CA VAL A 379 0.70 -10.21 32.49
C VAL A 379 0.36 -11.51 31.75
N VAL A 380 0.71 -12.65 32.34
CA VAL A 380 0.28 -13.95 31.81
C VAL A 380 -1.25 -14.05 31.88
N GLU A 381 -1.90 -14.28 30.75
CA GLU A 381 -3.33 -14.60 30.73
C GLU A 381 -3.50 -16.09 31.01
N ILE A 382 -4.23 -16.43 32.07
CA ILE A 382 -4.45 -17.82 32.49
C ILE A 382 -5.92 -18.18 32.31
N ARG A 383 -6.18 -19.19 31.48
CA ARG A 383 -7.51 -19.77 31.30
C ARG A 383 -7.50 -21.25 31.66
N THR A 384 -8.21 -21.62 32.73
CA THR A 384 -8.41 -23.04 33.08
C THR A 384 -9.32 -23.71 32.05
N LEU A 385 -8.80 -24.75 31.39
CA LEU A 385 -9.52 -25.57 30.40
C LEU A 385 -10.32 -26.67 31.08
N SER A 386 -9.74 -27.31 32.10
CA SER A 386 -10.41 -28.32 32.93
C SER A 386 -9.77 -28.37 34.31
N ARG A 387 -10.59 -28.49 35.36
CA ARG A 387 -10.14 -28.68 36.75
C ARG A 387 -10.85 -29.92 37.33
N PRO A 388 -10.11 -30.91 37.84
CA PRO A 388 -10.70 -32.05 38.55
C PRO A 388 -11.49 -31.57 39.78
N SER A 389 -12.78 -31.90 39.85
CA SER A 389 -13.68 -31.40 40.90
C SER A 389 -13.55 -32.11 42.24
N GLU A 390 -12.94 -33.30 42.29
CA GLU A 390 -12.96 -34.18 43.48
C GLU A 390 -11.62 -34.23 44.24
N THR A 391 -10.52 -33.72 43.65
CA THR A 391 -9.15 -33.95 44.17
C THR A 391 -8.31 -32.67 44.33
N CYS A 392 -8.90 -31.49 44.14
CA CYS A 392 -8.19 -30.21 44.15
C CYS A 392 -8.09 -29.60 45.56
N ASN A 393 -7.59 -30.37 46.54
CA ASN A 393 -7.41 -29.88 47.92
C ASN A 393 -6.10 -29.11 48.10
N GLU A 394 -5.10 -29.43 47.28
CA GLU A 394 -3.77 -28.84 47.36
C GLU A 394 -3.36 -28.34 45.98
N THR A 395 -2.86 -27.11 45.95
CA THR A 395 -2.37 -26.47 44.74
C THR A 395 -0.85 -26.32 44.79
N THR A 396 -0.24 -26.30 43.63
CA THR A 396 1.19 -25.94 43.48
C THR A 396 1.49 -24.58 44.10
N LYS A 397 2.61 -24.49 44.84
CA LYS A 397 3.16 -23.27 45.44
C LYS A 397 4.63 -23.12 45.04
N LEU A 398 5.16 -21.91 45.25
CA LEU A 398 6.58 -21.62 45.03
C LEU A 398 7.45 -22.59 45.86
N GLY A 399 8.47 -23.15 45.21
CA GLY A 399 9.33 -24.19 45.77
C GLY A 399 8.88 -25.62 45.48
N ASP A 400 7.63 -25.87 45.06
CA ASP A 400 7.19 -27.23 44.73
C ASP A 400 7.90 -27.78 43.50
N PHE A 401 8.19 -29.08 43.52
CA PHE A 401 8.63 -29.84 42.37
C PHE A 401 7.42 -30.36 41.60
N VAL A 402 7.31 -30.00 40.33
CA VAL A 402 6.17 -30.34 39.48
C VAL A 402 6.61 -31.12 38.26
N ARG A 403 5.76 -32.07 37.85
CA ARG A 403 5.84 -32.71 36.53
C ARG A 403 4.61 -32.32 35.72
N TYR A 404 4.82 -31.85 34.50
CA TYR A 404 3.73 -31.34 33.66
C TYR A 404 3.96 -31.67 32.19
N HIS A 405 2.86 -31.86 31.46
CA HIS A 405 2.87 -31.85 30.01
C HIS A 405 2.58 -30.44 29.51
N TYR A 406 3.21 -30.06 28.40
CA TYR A 406 2.94 -28.81 27.71
C TYR A 406 2.92 -29.00 26.20
N ASN A 407 2.11 -28.19 25.52
CA ASN A 407 2.21 -27.89 24.10
C ASN A 407 2.37 -26.38 23.93
N CYS A 408 3.43 -25.96 23.27
CA CYS A 408 3.77 -24.57 23.01
C CYS A 408 3.57 -24.26 21.52
N SER A 409 2.83 -23.20 21.24
CA SER A 409 2.58 -22.71 19.88
C SER A 409 2.63 -21.20 19.83
N LEU A 410 2.72 -20.65 18.62
CA LEU A 410 2.40 -19.25 18.37
C LEU A 410 0.87 -19.07 18.38
N LEU A 411 0.40 -17.82 18.53
CA LEU A 411 -1.03 -17.51 18.53
C LEU A 411 -1.76 -17.86 17.22
N ASP A 412 -1.03 -18.02 16.11
CA ASP A 412 -1.58 -18.48 14.83
C ASP A 412 -1.75 -20.01 14.75
N GLY A 413 -1.38 -20.74 15.80
CA GLY A 413 -1.44 -22.20 15.88
C GLY A 413 -0.19 -22.92 15.40
N THR A 414 0.85 -22.20 14.96
CA THR A 414 2.14 -22.80 14.61
C THR A 414 2.75 -23.48 15.83
N GLN A 415 2.78 -24.82 15.83
CA GLN A 415 3.35 -25.59 16.92
C GLN A 415 4.88 -25.41 16.95
N LEU A 416 5.40 -25.09 18.14
CA LEU A 416 6.83 -24.87 18.37
C LEU A 416 7.46 -26.08 19.05
N PHE A 417 6.94 -26.44 20.22
CA PHE A 417 7.49 -27.51 21.07
C PHE A 417 6.38 -28.22 21.83
N THR A 418 6.55 -29.52 22.09
CA THR A 418 5.67 -30.26 23.00
C THR A 418 6.49 -31.18 23.89
N SER A 419 6.09 -31.28 25.15
CA SER A 419 6.69 -32.25 26.10
C SER A 419 6.60 -33.70 25.60
N HIS A 420 5.59 -34.01 24.78
CA HIS A 420 5.41 -35.37 24.26
C HIS A 420 6.52 -35.81 23.30
N ASP A 421 7.24 -34.87 22.67
CA ASP A 421 8.36 -35.20 21.79
C ASP A 421 9.56 -35.78 22.56
N TYR A 422 9.62 -35.55 23.87
CA TYR A 422 10.68 -36.05 24.76
C TYR A 422 10.31 -37.36 25.45
N GLY A 423 9.08 -37.86 25.28
CA GLY A 423 8.61 -39.13 25.85
C GLY A 423 8.34 -39.12 27.36
N ALA A 424 8.53 -38.00 28.04
CA ALA A 424 8.30 -37.85 29.48
C ALA A 424 7.71 -36.46 29.81
N PRO A 425 6.96 -36.32 30.92
CA PRO A 425 6.59 -35.01 31.43
C PRO A 425 7.82 -34.15 31.69
N GLN A 426 7.68 -32.84 31.51
CA GLN A 426 8.72 -31.88 31.88
C GLN A 426 8.75 -31.72 33.39
N GLU A 427 9.95 -31.63 33.96
CA GLU A 427 10.15 -31.43 35.39
C GLU A 427 10.68 -30.01 35.68
N ALA A 428 10.16 -29.38 36.74
CA ALA A 428 10.63 -28.09 37.21
C ALA A 428 10.36 -27.90 38.71
N THR A 429 11.24 -27.17 39.40
CA THR A 429 10.93 -26.59 40.73
C THR A 429 10.43 -25.17 40.53
N LEU A 430 9.20 -24.88 40.97
CA LEU A 430 8.59 -23.56 40.80
C LEU A 430 9.37 -22.49 41.57
N GLY A 431 9.64 -21.36 40.93
CA GLY A 431 10.45 -20.27 41.46
C GLY A 431 11.96 -20.45 41.38
N ALA A 432 12.46 -21.58 40.84
CA ALA A 432 13.90 -21.84 40.72
C ALA A 432 14.55 -21.26 39.45
N ASN A 433 13.83 -20.42 38.68
CA ASN A 433 14.27 -19.84 37.40
C ASN A 433 14.78 -20.87 36.38
N LYS A 434 14.20 -22.08 36.40
CA LYS A 434 14.54 -23.19 35.48
C LYS A 434 13.68 -23.18 34.21
N VAL A 435 12.54 -22.51 34.24
CA VAL A 435 11.61 -22.33 33.13
C VAL A 435 11.36 -20.85 32.92
N ILE A 436 10.74 -20.48 31.79
CA ILE A 436 10.35 -19.08 31.56
C ILE A 436 9.36 -18.61 32.64
N GLU A 437 9.48 -17.34 33.05
CA GLU A 437 8.71 -16.75 34.15
C GLU A 437 7.20 -16.90 33.97
N GLY A 438 6.72 -16.77 32.73
CA GLY A 438 5.30 -16.89 32.45
C GLY A 438 4.75 -18.32 32.59
N LEU A 439 5.59 -19.32 32.32
CA LEU A 439 5.24 -20.72 32.55
C LEU A 439 5.26 -21.05 34.04
N ASP A 440 6.25 -20.54 34.78
CA ASP A 440 6.30 -20.65 36.24
C ASP A 440 5.01 -20.07 36.88
N THR A 441 4.66 -18.84 36.50
CA THR A 441 3.42 -18.15 36.92
C THR A 441 2.17 -18.96 36.56
N GLY A 442 2.12 -19.52 35.35
CA GLY A 442 0.97 -20.30 34.88
C GLY A 442 0.79 -21.64 35.60
N LEU A 443 1.90 -22.24 36.06
CA LEU A 443 1.92 -23.52 36.79
C LEU A 443 1.59 -23.37 38.27
N GLN A 444 1.75 -22.19 38.87
CA GLN A 444 1.38 -21.93 40.26
C GLN A 444 -0.14 -21.97 40.47
N GLY A 445 -0.60 -22.46 41.62
CA GLY A 445 -2.02 -22.58 41.94
C GLY A 445 -2.77 -23.66 41.14
N MET A 446 -2.06 -24.56 40.43
CA MET A 446 -2.65 -25.69 39.70
C MET A 446 -2.89 -26.88 40.61
N CYS A 447 -3.99 -27.60 40.36
CA CYS A 447 -4.22 -28.92 40.93
C CYS A 447 -3.72 -30.03 40.01
N VAL A 448 -3.34 -31.16 40.58
CA VAL A 448 -2.92 -32.33 39.78
C VAL A 448 -4.09 -32.77 38.90
N GLY A 449 -3.83 -32.93 37.60
CA GLY A 449 -4.83 -33.17 36.54
C GLY A 449 -5.51 -31.92 35.99
N GLU A 450 -5.21 -30.71 36.51
CA GLU A 450 -5.72 -29.46 35.94
C GLU A 450 -5.03 -29.18 34.60
N ARG A 451 -5.83 -28.71 33.62
CA ARG A 451 -5.34 -28.22 32.32
C ARG A 451 -5.58 -26.72 32.20
N ARG A 452 -4.58 -25.99 31.73
CA ARG A 452 -4.65 -24.54 31.51
C ARG A 452 -4.15 -24.17 30.12
N GLN A 453 -4.71 -23.11 29.57
CA GLN A 453 -4.16 -22.35 28.47
C GLN A 453 -3.54 -21.07 29.03
N LEU A 454 -2.29 -20.79 28.64
CA LEU A 454 -1.51 -19.64 29.07
C LEU A 454 -1.13 -18.82 27.85
N ILE A 455 -1.44 -17.51 27.85
CA ILE A 455 -0.89 -16.56 26.87
C ILE A 455 0.23 -15.81 27.57
N VAL A 456 1.46 -16.05 27.12
CA VAL A 456 2.68 -15.54 27.75
C VAL A 456 3.28 -14.46 26.86
N PRO A 457 3.33 -13.19 27.32
CA PRO A 457 3.98 -12.12 26.57
C PRO A 457 5.51 -12.30 26.55
N PRO A 458 6.22 -11.73 25.58
CA PRO A 458 7.65 -12.01 25.37
C PRO A 458 8.55 -11.66 26.54
N HIS A 459 8.26 -10.58 27.29
CA HIS A 459 9.05 -10.18 28.46
C HIS A 459 8.95 -11.19 29.62
N LEU A 460 7.95 -12.07 29.63
CA LEU A 460 7.81 -13.19 30.55
C LEU A 460 8.20 -14.54 29.89
N ALA A 461 8.78 -14.50 28.68
CA ALA A 461 9.20 -15.64 27.88
C ALA A 461 10.66 -15.49 27.40
N HIS A 462 10.88 -15.39 26.08
CA HIS A 462 12.21 -15.33 25.45
C HIS A 462 12.62 -13.92 25.00
N GLY A 463 11.86 -12.89 25.35
CA GLY A 463 12.15 -11.49 25.08
C GLY A 463 12.26 -11.15 23.59
N GLU A 464 12.92 -10.02 23.32
CA GLU A 464 13.07 -9.49 21.96
C GLU A 464 14.00 -10.35 21.09
N SER A 465 15.00 -10.98 21.68
CA SER A 465 15.96 -11.84 20.97
C SER A 465 15.36 -13.18 20.55
N GLY A 466 14.28 -13.62 21.21
CA GLY A 466 13.69 -14.93 20.99
C GLY A 466 14.63 -16.05 21.43
N ALA A 467 14.38 -17.25 20.93
CA ALA A 467 15.19 -18.43 21.20
C ALA A 467 15.27 -19.32 19.96
N ARG A 468 16.04 -20.40 20.01
CA ARG A 468 16.10 -21.35 18.88
C ARG A 468 14.70 -21.90 18.60
N GLY A 469 14.14 -21.60 17.43
CA GLY A 469 12.78 -21.99 17.04
C GLY A 469 11.68 -21.05 17.53
N VAL A 470 11.97 -20.10 18.43
CA VAL A 470 11.03 -19.09 18.90
C VAL A 470 11.38 -17.74 18.30
N PRO A 471 10.53 -17.14 17.46
CA PRO A 471 10.80 -15.82 16.93
C PRO A 471 10.91 -14.77 18.06
N GLY A 472 11.76 -13.76 17.86
CA GLY A 472 11.87 -12.63 18.76
C GLY A 472 10.53 -11.92 18.97
N SER A 473 10.28 -11.47 20.20
CA SER A 473 9.05 -10.76 20.59
C SER A 473 7.75 -11.54 20.34
N ALA A 474 7.80 -12.87 20.25
CA ALA A 474 6.62 -13.69 20.04
C ALA A 474 5.77 -13.87 21.29
N VAL A 475 4.46 -13.68 21.18
CA VAL A 475 3.52 -14.09 22.21
C VAL A 475 3.33 -15.59 22.11
N LEU A 476 3.53 -16.30 23.21
CA LEU A 476 3.47 -17.76 23.25
C LEU A 476 2.14 -18.24 23.81
N LEU A 477 1.58 -19.27 23.19
CA LEU A 477 0.42 -20.00 23.68
C LEU A 477 0.87 -21.35 24.23
N PHE A 478 0.73 -21.54 25.54
CA PHE A 478 0.96 -22.83 26.17
C PHE A 478 -0.36 -23.48 26.55
N GLU A 479 -0.55 -24.75 26.18
CA GLU A 479 -1.50 -25.63 26.86
C GLU A 479 -0.73 -26.53 27.80
N VAL A 480 -1.00 -26.44 29.10
CA VAL A 480 -0.31 -27.19 30.15
C VAL A 480 -1.26 -28.13 30.88
N GLU A 481 -0.74 -29.27 31.31
CA GLU A 481 -1.42 -30.26 32.16
C GLU A 481 -0.49 -30.65 33.31
N LEU A 482 -0.94 -30.44 34.56
CA LEU A 482 -0.14 -30.84 35.73
C LEU A 482 -0.31 -32.33 35.98
N VAL A 483 0.79 -33.10 35.92
CA VAL A 483 0.78 -34.56 36.08
C VAL A 483 1.01 -34.98 37.54
N SER A 484 1.97 -34.34 38.22
CA SER A 484 2.25 -34.60 39.63
C SER A 484 2.89 -33.39 40.31
N ARG A 485 2.78 -33.34 41.63
CA ARG A 485 3.38 -32.33 42.51
C ARG A 485 4.01 -33.04 43.69
N GLU A 486 5.22 -32.63 44.04
CA GLU A 486 5.90 -32.99 45.27
C GLU A 486 6.33 -31.68 45.95
N ASP A 487 6.14 -31.59 47.25
CA ASP A 487 6.63 -30.44 48.02
C ASP A 487 8.16 -30.39 47.91
N GLY A 488 8.73 -29.29 47.43
CA GLY A 488 10.18 -29.18 47.27
C GLY A 488 10.92 -28.94 48.58
N LEU A 489 12.24 -28.81 48.48
CA LEU A 489 13.12 -28.53 49.62
C LEU A 489 13.45 -27.03 49.72
N PRO A 490 13.72 -26.51 50.93
CA PRO A 490 14.32 -25.20 51.09
C PRO A 490 15.62 -25.08 50.27
N THR A 491 15.95 -23.86 49.87
CA THR A 491 17.09 -23.61 48.97
C THR A 491 18.41 -24.14 49.54
N GLY A 492 19.06 -25.01 48.78
CA GLY A 492 20.36 -25.60 49.12
C GLY A 492 20.31 -26.75 50.12
N TYR A 493 19.14 -27.33 50.36
CA TYR A 493 18.99 -28.58 51.11
C TYR A 493 18.85 -29.75 50.12
N LEU A 494 19.55 -30.87 50.39
CA LEU A 494 19.42 -32.12 49.62
C LEU A 494 18.46 -33.12 50.30
N PHE A 495 18.19 -32.92 51.59
CA PHE A 495 17.29 -33.72 52.40
C PHE A 495 16.69 -32.84 53.50
N VAL A 496 15.44 -33.11 53.88
CA VAL A 496 14.81 -32.52 55.07
C VAL A 496 14.04 -33.58 55.83
N TRP A 497 14.08 -33.51 57.16
CA TRP A 497 13.14 -34.23 58.01
C TRP A 497 11.77 -33.54 57.99
N HIS A 498 10.71 -34.34 58.11
CA HIS A 498 9.35 -33.83 58.27
C HIS A 498 9.08 -33.28 59.68
N LYS A 499 9.93 -33.66 60.64
CA LYS A 499 9.94 -33.24 62.04
C LYS A 499 11.38 -32.93 62.45
N ASP A 500 11.63 -32.81 63.74
CA ASP A 500 12.98 -32.66 64.27
C ASP A 500 13.86 -33.86 63.87
N PRO A 501 15.15 -33.63 63.56
CA PRO A 501 16.11 -34.70 63.33
C PRO A 501 16.25 -35.60 64.58
N PRO A 502 16.68 -36.86 64.43
CA PRO A 502 16.92 -37.74 65.57
C PRO A 502 17.90 -37.13 66.57
N ALA A 503 17.57 -37.21 67.87
CA ALA A 503 18.35 -36.57 68.93
C ALA A 503 19.81 -37.06 69.00
N ASN A 504 20.04 -38.33 68.68
CA ASN A 504 21.37 -38.94 68.61
C ASN A 504 21.72 -39.29 67.16
N LEU A 505 21.63 -38.30 66.26
CA LEU A 505 21.76 -38.50 64.81
C LEU A 505 22.99 -39.33 64.39
N PHE A 506 24.15 -39.07 64.99
CA PHE A 506 25.36 -39.86 64.69
C PHE A 506 25.22 -41.31 65.15
N GLU A 507 24.77 -41.56 66.39
CA GLU A 507 24.62 -42.92 66.94
C GLU A 507 23.56 -43.75 66.19
N ASP A 508 22.54 -43.09 65.65
CA ASP A 508 21.50 -43.73 64.85
C ASP A 508 21.99 -44.07 63.42
N MET A 509 23.05 -43.40 62.96
CA MET A 509 23.64 -43.56 61.63
C MET A 509 24.84 -44.50 61.62
N ASP A 510 25.61 -44.55 62.72
CA ASP A 510 26.67 -45.54 62.99
C ASP A 510 26.03 -46.88 63.41
N LEU A 511 25.70 -47.69 62.41
CA LEU A 511 24.92 -48.91 62.58
C LEU A 511 25.70 -49.99 63.32
N ASN A 512 27.02 -49.99 63.18
CA ASN A 512 27.91 -51.01 63.74
C ASN A 512 28.54 -50.57 65.09
N LYS A 513 28.44 -49.27 65.43
CA LYS A 513 28.93 -48.63 66.65
C LYS A 513 30.45 -48.60 66.79
N ASP A 514 31.17 -48.40 65.69
CA ASP A 514 32.63 -48.29 65.65
C ASP A 514 33.15 -46.84 65.70
N GLY A 515 32.25 -45.85 65.66
CA GLY A 515 32.57 -44.43 65.66
C GLY A 515 32.85 -43.85 64.27
N GLU A 516 32.66 -44.61 63.20
CA GLU A 516 32.91 -44.20 61.82
C GLU A 516 31.69 -44.56 60.93
N VAL A 517 31.13 -43.58 60.23
CA VAL A 517 30.00 -43.84 59.31
C VAL A 517 30.52 -43.90 57.87
N PRO A 518 30.65 -45.09 57.26
CA PRO A 518 30.99 -45.21 55.84
C PRO A 518 29.78 -44.90 54.93
N PRO A 519 29.98 -44.73 53.61
CA PRO A 519 28.91 -44.40 52.65
C PRO A 519 27.72 -45.35 52.69
N GLU A 520 27.96 -46.65 52.94
CA GLU A 520 26.91 -47.67 52.98
C GLU A 520 25.99 -47.50 54.20
N GLU A 521 26.55 -47.16 55.36
CA GLU A 521 25.76 -46.91 56.58
C GLU A 521 24.97 -45.61 56.46
N PHE A 522 25.62 -44.54 55.97
CA PHE A 522 24.97 -43.27 55.66
C PHE A 522 23.80 -43.45 54.69
N SER A 523 24.02 -44.15 53.58
CA SER A 523 23.00 -44.43 52.56
C SER A 523 21.85 -45.25 53.13
N THR A 524 22.16 -46.28 53.92
CA THR A 524 21.16 -47.13 54.57
C THR A 524 20.29 -46.31 55.52
N PHE A 525 20.90 -45.46 56.35
CA PHE A 525 20.20 -44.60 57.28
C PHE A 525 19.27 -43.60 56.56
N ILE A 526 19.77 -42.87 55.56
CA ILE A 526 18.95 -41.88 54.83
C ILE A 526 17.78 -42.57 54.09
N LYS A 527 18.01 -43.73 53.46
CA LYS A 527 16.94 -44.51 52.82
C LYS A 527 15.89 -44.99 53.83
N ALA A 528 16.31 -45.38 55.03
CA ALA A 528 15.39 -45.70 56.12
C ALA A 528 14.53 -44.48 56.50
N GLN A 529 15.13 -43.30 56.68
CA GLN A 529 14.38 -42.08 57.00
C GLN A 529 13.33 -41.73 55.93
N VAL A 530 13.64 -41.94 54.64
CA VAL A 530 12.70 -41.70 53.54
C VAL A 530 11.59 -42.75 53.53
N SER A 531 11.95 -44.04 53.59
CA SER A 531 10.96 -45.13 53.54
C SER A 531 10.01 -45.16 54.74
N GLU A 532 10.46 -44.70 55.91
CA GLU A 532 9.65 -44.56 57.12
C GLU A 532 8.80 -43.28 57.14
N GLY A 533 8.90 -42.41 56.12
CA GLY A 533 8.18 -41.15 56.05
C GLY A 533 8.62 -40.14 57.12
N LYS A 534 9.88 -40.22 57.57
CA LYS A 534 10.49 -39.29 58.53
C LYS A 534 11.18 -38.11 57.85
N GLY A 535 11.60 -38.26 56.60
CA GLY A 535 12.13 -37.17 55.79
C GLY A 535 12.00 -37.45 54.30
N ARG A 536 12.46 -36.50 53.48
CA ARG A 536 12.42 -36.60 52.02
C ARG A 536 13.71 -36.08 51.40
N LEU A 537 14.12 -36.74 50.32
CA LEU A 537 15.22 -36.31 49.46
C LEU A 537 14.77 -35.22 48.50
N MET A 538 15.75 -34.53 47.90
CA MET A 538 15.50 -33.56 46.85
C MET A 538 14.79 -34.24 45.66
N PRO A 539 13.56 -33.83 45.33
CA PRO A 539 12.81 -34.47 44.26
C PRO A 539 13.44 -34.20 42.88
N GLY A 540 13.29 -35.15 41.96
CA GLY A 540 13.80 -35.05 40.57
C GLY A 540 15.28 -35.37 40.39
N GLN A 541 15.99 -35.79 41.45
CA GLN A 541 17.37 -36.27 41.35
C GLN A 541 17.42 -37.79 41.60
N ASP A 542 18.48 -38.43 41.08
CA ASP A 542 18.77 -39.83 41.39
C ASP A 542 19.06 -39.97 42.90
N PRO A 543 18.23 -40.70 43.66
CA PRO A 543 18.39 -40.82 45.11
C PRO A 543 19.79 -41.29 45.52
N GLU A 544 20.40 -42.21 44.77
CA GLU A 544 21.74 -42.73 45.09
C GLU A 544 22.80 -41.64 44.94
N LYS A 545 22.70 -40.86 43.86
CA LYS A 545 23.60 -39.75 43.61
C LYS A 545 23.41 -38.64 44.66
N THR A 546 22.17 -38.27 44.97
CA THR A 546 21.87 -37.24 45.98
C THR A 546 22.40 -37.66 47.35
N ILE A 547 22.23 -38.91 47.74
CA ILE A 547 22.78 -39.46 48.99
C ILE A 547 24.32 -39.45 48.94
N GLY A 548 24.94 -39.81 47.81
CA GLY A 548 26.38 -39.74 47.63
C GLY A 548 26.92 -38.31 47.76
N ASP A 549 26.25 -37.32 47.16
CA ASP A 549 26.59 -35.91 47.28
C ASP A 549 26.41 -35.42 48.72
N MET A 550 25.36 -35.88 49.43
CA MET A 550 25.16 -35.61 50.85
C MET A 550 26.31 -36.16 51.70
N PHE A 551 26.73 -37.39 51.44
CA PHE A 551 27.87 -38.02 52.13
C PHE A 551 29.16 -37.21 51.90
N GLN A 552 29.48 -36.87 50.65
CA GLN A 552 30.67 -36.09 50.31
C GLN A 552 30.68 -34.70 50.94
N ASN A 553 29.52 -34.07 51.12
CA ASN A 553 29.41 -32.79 51.81
C ASN A 553 29.69 -32.89 53.32
N GLN A 554 29.51 -34.08 53.91
CA GLN A 554 29.78 -34.36 55.33
C GLN A 554 31.19 -34.92 55.54
N ASP A 555 31.74 -35.67 54.59
CA ASP A 555 33.14 -36.15 54.58
C ASP A 555 34.12 -35.00 54.25
N ARG A 556 34.33 -34.12 55.23
CA ARG A 556 35.09 -32.87 55.07
C ARG A 556 36.58 -33.11 54.83
N ASN A 557 37.12 -34.20 55.39
CA ASN A 557 38.53 -34.55 55.26
C ASN A 557 38.82 -35.46 54.04
N GLN A 558 37.78 -35.97 53.38
CA GLN A 558 37.82 -36.84 52.20
C GLN A 558 38.52 -38.18 52.44
N ASP A 559 38.40 -38.74 53.65
CA ASP A 559 38.96 -40.04 54.00
C ASP A 559 37.99 -41.21 53.77
N GLY A 560 36.76 -40.92 53.31
CA GLY A 560 35.75 -41.92 52.98
C GLY A 560 34.89 -42.35 54.16
N LYS A 561 34.90 -41.62 55.28
CA LYS A 561 34.05 -41.87 56.45
C LYS A 561 33.63 -40.55 57.09
N ILE A 562 32.50 -40.57 57.81
CA ILE A 562 32.03 -39.42 58.59
C ILE A 562 32.23 -39.75 60.07
N THR A 563 32.89 -38.85 60.77
CA THR A 563 33.06 -38.90 62.23
C THR A 563 32.09 -37.94 62.94
N VAL A 564 31.94 -38.09 64.27
CA VAL A 564 31.05 -37.24 65.09
C VAL A 564 31.36 -35.75 64.91
N ASP A 565 32.64 -35.41 64.76
CA ASP A 565 33.10 -34.03 64.64
C ASP A 565 32.85 -33.43 63.24
N GLU A 566 32.63 -34.27 62.23
CA GLU A 566 32.39 -33.84 60.85
C GLU A 566 30.91 -33.62 60.55
N LEU A 567 30.05 -34.43 61.19
CA LEU A 567 28.60 -34.37 61.02
C LEU A 567 28.05 -33.04 61.54
N LYS A 568 27.67 -32.16 60.61
CA LYS A 568 26.96 -30.91 60.90
C LYS A 568 25.72 -30.78 60.04
N LEU A 569 24.59 -30.49 60.69
CA LEU A 569 23.37 -30.15 59.98
C LEU A 569 23.47 -28.74 59.44
N LYS A 570 23.02 -28.55 58.20
CA LYS A 570 23.01 -27.23 57.56
C LYS A 570 22.15 -26.22 58.32
N SER A 571 21.07 -26.66 58.98
CA SER A 571 20.26 -25.81 59.87
C SER A 571 21.12 -25.18 60.97
N ASP A 572 22.00 -25.99 61.56
CA ASP A 572 22.83 -25.58 62.69
C ASP A 572 23.95 -24.65 62.19
N GLU A 573 24.50 -24.92 60.99
CA GLU A 573 25.44 -24.02 60.33
C GLU A 573 24.81 -22.68 59.92
N ASP A 574 23.57 -22.71 59.41
CA ASP A 574 22.83 -21.50 59.04
C ASP A 574 22.52 -20.67 60.30
N GLU A 575 22.18 -21.30 61.44
CA GLU A 575 22.01 -20.64 62.73
C GLU A 575 23.32 -20.08 63.29
N GLU A 576 24.43 -20.82 63.22
CA GLU A 576 25.78 -20.37 63.60
C GLU A 576 26.18 -19.11 62.79
N ARG A 577 25.95 -19.09 61.48
CA ARG A 577 26.25 -17.91 60.63
C ARG A 577 25.39 -16.70 60.97
N VAL A 578 24.10 -16.88 61.22
CA VAL A 578 23.22 -15.76 61.63
C VAL A 578 23.69 -15.17 62.96
N HIS A 579 24.19 -16.01 63.87
CA HIS A 579 24.78 -15.54 65.12
C HIS A 579 26.13 -14.84 64.96
N GLU A 580 26.92 -15.16 63.93
CA GLU A 580 28.17 -14.46 63.62
C GLU A 580 27.98 -13.17 62.79
N GLU A 581 26.89 -13.07 62.03
CA GLU A 581 26.53 -11.87 61.23
C GLU A 581 25.76 -10.79 62.02
N LEU A 582 25.31 -11.12 63.25
CA LEU A 582 24.69 -10.21 64.23
C LEU A 582 25.73 -9.66 65.22
#